data_AF-A0AAU7VLY3-F1
#
_entry.id   AF-A0AAU7VLY3-F1
#
_cell.length_a   1.000
_cell.length_b   1.000
_cell.length_c   1.000
_cell.angle_alpha   90.00
_cell.angle_beta   90.00
_cell.angle_gamma   90.00
#
_symmetry.space_group_name_H-M   'P 1'
#
loop_
_entity.id
_entity.type
_entity.pdbx_description
1 polymer ?
#
loop_
_entity_poly.entity_id
_entity_poly.type
_entity_poly.pdbx_seq_one_letter_code
_entity_poly.pdbx_strand_id
1 'polypeptide(L)'
;MTDIQTGQLVRSKKGRDLGNLYIVMAIEGDRVLLVDGKKRPTKKPKAKNIKHITPITKNKTGFILQGSIKDSAVVQFINLSKMDL
;
A
#
# COMPACT_ATOMS: atom_id res chain seq x y z
N MET A 1 11.43 12.53 -8.71
CA MET A 1 10.62 12.05 -7.58
C MET A 1 9.51 11.18 -8.13
N THR A 2 9.41 9.92 -7.71
CA THR A 2 8.24 9.10 -8.03
C THR A 2 7.09 9.62 -7.20
N ASP A 3 6.05 10.12 -7.86
CA ASP A 3 4.88 10.68 -7.20
C ASP A 3 4.07 9.52 -6.57
N ILE A 4 4.25 9.30 -5.27
CA ILE A 4 3.53 8.29 -4.50
C ILE A 4 2.17 8.88 -4.14
N GLN A 5 1.10 8.10 -4.34
CA GLN A 5 -0.26 8.56 -4.09
C GLN A 5 -1.04 7.56 -3.22
N THR A 6 -2.06 8.05 -2.50
CA THR A 6 -2.98 7.18 -1.76
C THR A 6 -3.73 6.25 -2.72
N GLY A 7 -3.95 5.00 -2.32
CA GLY A 7 -4.52 3.96 -3.18
C GLY A 7 -3.50 3.30 -4.10
N GLN A 8 -2.21 3.63 -4.03
CA GLN A 8 -1.21 3.03 -4.89
C GLN A 8 -0.69 1.71 -4.33
N LEU A 9 -0.49 0.72 -5.20
CA LEU A 9 0.23 -0.51 -4.87
C LEU A 9 1.73 -0.24 -4.83
N VAL A 10 2.35 -0.59 -3.70
CA VAL A 10 3.78 -0.38 -3.47
C VAL A 10 4.44 -1.64 -2.93
N ARG A 11 5.72 -1.80 -3.27
CA ARG A 11 6.59 -2.82 -2.71
C ARG A 11 7.53 -2.22 -1.69
N SER A 12 7.74 -2.96 -0.61
CA SER A 12 8.80 -2.70 0.35
C SER A 12 10.19 -2.96 -0.28
N LYS A 13 11.06 -1.94 -0.29
CA LYS A 13 12.43 -1.98 -0.83
C LYS A 13 13.52 -2.29 0.22
N LYS A 14 13.23 -2.13 1.51
CA LYS A 14 14.19 -2.35 2.61
C LYS A 14 13.51 -2.75 3.93
N GLY A 15 14.25 -3.49 4.76
CA GLY A 15 13.91 -3.84 6.14
C GLY A 15 13.21 -5.20 6.28
N ARG A 16 12.61 -5.45 7.46
CA ARG A 16 11.96 -6.73 7.82
C ARG A 16 10.96 -7.26 6.80
N ASP A 17 10.28 -6.36 6.10
CA ASP A 17 9.19 -6.69 5.18
C ASP A 17 9.65 -6.58 3.72
N LEU A 18 10.95 -6.70 3.43
CA LEU A 18 11.50 -6.59 2.06
C LEU A 18 10.72 -7.47 1.08
N GLY A 19 10.30 -6.91 -0.06
CA GLY A 19 9.55 -7.62 -1.09
C GLY A 19 8.03 -7.66 -0.86
N ASN A 20 7.53 -7.43 0.36
CA ASN A 20 6.09 -7.43 0.62
C ASN A 20 5.37 -6.27 -0.09
N LEU A 21 4.13 -6.56 -0.51
CA LEU A 21 3.23 -5.61 -1.16
C LEU A 21 2.28 -4.96 -0.15
N TYR A 22 1.98 -3.70 -0.38
CA TYR A 22 1.06 -2.89 0.43
C TYR A 22 0.30 -1.91 -0.44
N ILE A 23 -0.81 -1.41 0.10
CA ILE A 23 -1.48 -0.22 -0.40
C ILE A 23 -1.11 0.98 0.46
N VAL A 24 -0.85 2.12 -0.19
CA VAL A 24 -0.68 3.41 0.48
C VAL A 24 -2.05 3.89 0.95
N MET A 25 -2.28 3.87 2.26
CA MET A 25 -3.50 4.35 2.88
C MET A 25 -3.49 5.87 3.08
N ALA A 26 -2.34 6.41 3.51
CA ALA A 26 -2.14 7.84 3.73
C ALA A 26 -0.67 8.22 3.53
N ILE A 27 -0.43 9.50 3.26
CA ILE A 27 0.89 10.11 3.12
C ILE A 27 0.99 11.20 4.18
N GLU A 28 2.06 11.15 4.98
CA GLU A 28 2.30 12.04 6.12
C GLU A 28 3.75 12.53 6.04
N GLY A 29 3.97 13.65 5.36
CA GLY A 29 5.32 14.18 5.13
C GLY A 29 6.24 13.20 4.39
N ASP A 30 7.31 12.75 5.03
CA ASP A 30 8.28 11.78 4.48
C ASP A 30 7.90 10.31 4.72
N ARG A 31 6.74 10.07 5.34
CA ARG A 31 6.24 8.74 5.68
C ARG A 31 4.93 8.44 4.97
N VAL A 32 4.63 7.14 4.90
CA VAL A 32 3.36 6.61 4.43
C VAL A 32 2.82 5.60 5.42
N LEU A 33 1.49 5.52 5.48
CA LEU A 33 0.77 4.45 6.14
C LEU A 33 0.44 3.36 5.11
N LEU A 34 0.91 2.15 5.38
CA LEU A 34 0.80 1.00 4.48
C LEU A 34 -0.11 -0.07 5.07
N VAL A 35 -0.99 -0.63 4.25
CA VAL A 35 -1.92 -1.70 4.65
C VAL A 35 -1.84 -2.88 3.68
N ASP A 36 -1.96 -4.09 4.23
CA ASP A 36 -2.09 -5.34 3.44
C ASP A 36 -3.41 -6.09 3.72
N GLY A 37 -4.24 -5.57 4.63
CA GLY A 37 -5.52 -6.17 5.02
C GLY A 37 -5.37 -7.50 5.81
N LYS A 38 -4.15 -7.92 6.16
CA LYS A 38 -3.87 -9.11 6.96
C LYS A 38 -3.05 -8.75 8.19
N LYS A 39 -1.72 -8.73 8.07
CA LYS A 39 -0.80 -8.42 9.17
C LYS A 39 -0.82 -6.94 9.51
N ARG A 40 -1.18 -6.10 8.54
CA ARG A 40 -1.32 -4.65 8.61
C ARG A 40 -2.72 -4.27 8.14
N PRO A 41 -3.74 -4.49 8.98
CA PRO A 41 -5.10 -4.04 8.69
C PRO A 41 -5.16 -2.51 8.72
N THR A 42 -6.24 -1.95 8.17
CA THR A 42 -6.56 -0.52 8.17
C THR A 42 -6.52 0.12 9.56
N LYS A 43 -6.96 -0.61 10.60
CA LYS A 43 -6.86 -0.16 12.01
C LYS A 43 -5.44 -0.17 12.61
N LYS A 44 -4.50 -0.87 11.98
CA LYS A 44 -3.10 -1.00 12.44
C LYS A 44 -2.15 -0.90 11.24
N PRO A 45 -2.13 0.26 10.56
CA PRO A 45 -1.30 0.46 9.39
C PRO A 45 0.18 0.43 9.78
N LYS A 46 1.03 0.17 8.79
CA LYS A 46 2.48 0.22 8.94
C LYS A 46 3.00 1.58 8.48
N ALA A 47 3.54 2.37 9.41
CA ALA A 47 4.29 3.57 9.04
C ALA A 47 5.64 3.20 8.39
N LYS A 48 5.93 3.74 7.22
CA LYS A 48 7.18 3.49 6.48
C LYS A 48 7.69 4.76 5.81
N ASN A 49 9.02 4.95 5.80
CA ASN A 49 9.61 6.07 5.06
C ASN A 49 9.46 5.84 3.54
N ILE A 50 9.07 6.89 2.82
CA ILE A 50 8.81 6.86 1.37
C ILE A 50 10.02 6.36 0.57
N LYS A 51 11.25 6.65 1.01
CA LYS A 51 12.47 6.20 0.32
C LYS A 51 12.68 4.67 0.36
N HIS A 52 11.95 3.96 1.22
CA HIS A 52 12.03 2.51 1.40
C HIS A 52 10.89 1.74 0.71
N ILE A 53 10.12 2.40 -0.16
CA ILE A 53 9.11 1.77 -0.98
C ILE A 53 9.34 2.08 -2.46
N THR A 54 8.79 1.23 -3.32
CA THR A 54 8.77 1.43 -4.76
C THR A 54 7.33 1.25 -5.24
N PRO A 55 6.75 2.21 -5.99
CA PRO A 55 5.45 2.01 -6.59
C PRO A 55 5.52 0.89 -7.63
N ILE A 56 4.52 0.01 -7.61
CA ILE A 56 4.41 -1.08 -8.58
C ILE A 56 3.54 -0.66 -9.76
N THR A 57 2.41 -0.02 -9.49
CA THR A 57 1.47 0.43 -10.53
C THR A 57 1.36 1.96 -10.53
N LYS A 58 1.03 2.53 -11.69
CA LYS A 58 0.56 3.93 -11.79
C LYS A 58 -0.92 4.05 -11.40
N ASN A 59 -1.68 2.97 -11.52
CA ASN A 59 -3.12 2.95 -11.28
C ASN A 59 -3.44 2.97 -9.79
N LYS A 60 -4.40 3.82 -9.41
CA LYS A 60 -4.97 3.90 -8.06
C LYS A 60 -6.02 2.82 -7.87
N THR A 61 -6.12 2.30 -6.65
CA THR A 61 -7.31 1.55 -6.25
C THR A 61 -8.47 2.51 -6.00
N GLY A 62 -9.52 2.45 -6.83
CA GLY A 62 -10.69 3.34 -6.72
C GLY A 62 -11.44 3.25 -5.37
N PHE A 63 -11.34 2.12 -4.67
CA PHE A 63 -12.06 1.87 -3.40
C PHE A 63 -11.55 2.71 -2.22
N ILE A 64 -10.32 3.24 -2.28
CA ILE A 64 -9.74 4.06 -1.18
C ILE A 64 -10.42 5.43 -1.06
N LEU A 65 -11.01 5.94 -2.14
CA LEU A 65 -11.56 7.30 -2.22
C LEU A 65 -12.95 7.45 -1.57
N GLN A 66 -13.60 6.38 -1.11
CA GLN A 66 -14.98 6.39 -0.60
C GLN A 66 -15.12 6.31 0.94
N GLY A 67 -14.03 6.49 1.70
CA GLY A 67 -14.11 6.72 3.15
C GLY A 67 -14.25 5.48 4.05
N SER A 68 -14.31 4.26 3.49
CA SER A 68 -14.16 3.03 4.27
C SER A 68 -13.58 1.89 3.44
N ILE A 69 -12.32 1.55 3.73
CA ILE A 69 -11.64 0.41 3.13
C ILE A 69 -11.83 -0.80 4.04
N LYS A 70 -12.43 -1.86 3.50
CA LYS A 70 -12.43 -3.16 4.19
C LYS A 70 -11.11 -3.87 3.96
N ASP A 71 -10.56 -4.45 5.01
CA ASP A 71 -9.32 -5.23 4.95
C ASP A 71 -9.40 -6.36 3.91
N SER A 72 -10.56 -7.02 3.78
CA SER A 72 -10.79 -8.05 2.77
C SER A 72 -10.64 -7.55 1.34
N ALA A 73 -11.08 -6.32 1.05
CA ALA A 73 -10.93 -5.70 -0.27
C ALA A 73 -9.45 -5.41 -0.58
N VAL A 74 -8.68 -4.98 0.43
CA VAL A 74 -7.21 -4.80 0.29
C VAL A 74 -6.54 -6.13 -0.06
N VAL A 75 -6.92 -7.20 0.65
CA VAL A 75 -6.37 -8.55 0.40
C VAL A 75 -6.67 -9.01 -1.02
N GLN A 76 -7.94 -8.91 -1.44
CA GLN A 76 -8.36 -9.32 -2.78
C GLN A 76 -7.62 -8.52 -3.85
N PHE A 77 -7.54 -7.20 -3.70
CA PHE A 77 -6.84 -6.36 -4.66
C PHE A 77 -5.35 -6.72 -4.78
N ILE A 78 -4.63 -6.85 -3.66
CA ILE A 78 -3.21 -7.24 -3.69
C ILE A 78 -3.02 -8.60 -4.35
N ASN A 79 -3.91 -9.57 -4.09
CA ASN A 79 -3.81 -10.90 -4.69
C ASN A 79 -4.07 -10.86 -6.21
N LEU A 80 -5.07 -10.09 -6.66
CA LEU A 80 -5.36 -9.90 -8.09
C LEU A 80 -4.16 -9.23 -8.78
N SER A 81 -3.59 -8.18 -8.19
CA SER A 81 -2.44 -7.49 -8.76
C SER A 81 -1.17 -8.35 -8.83
N LYS A 82 -1.04 -9.42 -8.04
CA LYS A 82 0.09 -10.35 -8.15
C LYS A 82 0.03 -11.21 -9.42
N MET A 83 -1.15 -11.38 -10.02
CA MET A 83 -1.27 -12.13 -11.26
C MET A 83 -0.68 -11.37 -12.46
N ASP A 84 -0.58 -10.03 -12.35
CA ASP A 84 -0.07 -9.14 -13.39
C ASP A 84 1.42 -8.74 -13.20
N LEU A 85 2.10 -9.30 -12.19
CA LEU A 85 3.48 -8.95 -11.77
C LEU A 85 4.45 -10.13 -11.84
#